data_AF-A0A9C6T8P4-F1
#
_entry.id   AF-A0A9C6T8P4-F1
#
_cell.length_a   1.000
_cell.length_b   1.000
_cell.length_c   1.000
_cell.angle_alpha   90.00
_cell.angle_beta   90.00
_cell.angle_gamma   90.00
#
_symmetry.space_group_name_H-M   'P 1'
#
loop_
_entity.id
_entity.type
_entity.pdbx_description
1 polymer ?
#
loop_
_entity_poly.entity_id
_entity_poly.type
_entity_poly.pdbx_seq_one_letter_code
_entity_poly.pdbx_strand_id
1 'polypeptide(L)'
;METTVKALSNVRDQAPAIVITGRPKLSVSVDADLVSKNEKFFGTLMNETRLLDSVLSKENPQRQQAAQFETAMSDELKKLKQQQFVDRTRRQQLRNDCEELRILAEQLRLAAITKELDEHMVERHRNRQLAKDAKVKGNERAEAQRLQKLAQEQERELLKKQEQIRFRESLSSQIEQTQLRRKHQCVKTAAEREESIVIQRRIEEEDKAEQLQMLRIKQKNLQCHLEHMKQKHEYKEREKALSAEMAVKLEQEQAQRAQQKDEIEAARRAAQLKQEQISLKIGKQVQEIESVKRQRDNLLLDLLQAEYKAKDDERHRQQLEQEQLERLRARQELERYRACMRERSLEDARLRQQQIVERTQETVEIQEIEEIAKERTRRREHGALLLSMIEENNRKRAEAAAENVQFFDMKAKSEAELQHRIEEERLKMLSSVPAEVLQYLPKHALSQADRKRFNIRSKTEILQ
;
A
#
# COMPACT_ATOMS: atom_id res chain seq x y z
N MET A 1 -80.73 -9.97 13.00
CA MET A 1 -81.17 -10.84 11.89
C MET A 1 -82.30 -11.70 12.44
N GLU A 2 -83.53 -11.47 11.99
CA GLU A 2 -84.73 -12.01 12.64
C GLU A 2 -85.04 -13.48 12.32
N THR A 3 -85.74 -14.13 13.25
CA THR A 3 -86.22 -15.51 13.12
C THR A 3 -87.67 -15.54 12.62
N THR A 4 -87.89 -15.73 11.32
CA THR A 4 -89.22 -15.91 10.73
C THR A 4 -89.53 -17.39 10.44
N VAL A 5 -89.98 -18.15 11.45
CA VAL A 5 -90.51 -19.50 11.23
C VAL A 5 -91.96 -19.40 10.77
N LYS A 6 -92.21 -19.61 9.48
CA LYS A 6 -93.57 -19.61 8.90
C LYS A 6 -94.35 -20.84 9.37
N ALA A 7 -95.45 -20.64 10.09
CA ALA A 7 -96.43 -21.69 10.33
C ALA A 7 -97.28 -21.92 9.07
N LEU A 8 -97.14 -23.10 8.46
CA LEU A 8 -98.01 -23.54 7.36
C LEU A 8 -99.11 -24.45 7.90
N SER A 9 -100.23 -23.86 8.27
CA SER A 9 -101.47 -24.59 8.58
C SER A 9 -102.16 -25.04 7.29
N ASN A 10 -102.41 -26.33 7.12
CA ASN A 10 -103.06 -26.88 5.93
C ASN A 10 -104.50 -26.35 5.76
N VAL A 11 -104.73 -25.59 4.68
CA VAL A 11 -106.08 -25.18 4.24
C VAL A 11 -106.56 -26.18 3.19
N ARG A 12 -107.29 -27.22 3.62
CA ARG A 12 -108.12 -28.12 2.79
C ARG A 12 -108.89 -29.13 3.66
N ASP A 13 -109.85 -28.64 4.45
CA ASP A 13 -110.96 -29.42 5.04
C ASP A 13 -112.09 -28.46 5.47
N GLN A 14 -112.65 -27.75 4.49
CA GLN A 14 -113.80 -26.87 4.67
C GLN A 14 -114.85 -27.13 3.58
N ALA A 15 -115.68 -28.14 3.83
CA ALA A 15 -117.02 -28.23 3.23
C ALA A 15 -118.02 -27.60 4.23
N PRO A 16 -118.84 -26.61 3.82
CA PRO A 16 -119.80 -25.98 4.73
C PRO A 16 -120.94 -26.95 5.08
N ALA A 17 -121.28 -27.04 6.37
CA ALA A 17 -122.38 -27.88 6.83
C ALA A 17 -123.74 -27.28 6.42
N ILE A 18 -124.53 -28.03 5.65
CA ILE A 18 -125.88 -27.61 5.23
C ILE A 18 -126.86 -27.86 6.39
N VAL A 19 -127.24 -26.79 7.09
CA VAL A 19 -128.20 -26.85 8.21
C VAL A 19 -129.63 -26.70 7.69
N ILE A 20 -130.34 -27.82 7.51
CA ILE A 20 -131.78 -27.83 7.22
C ILE A 20 -132.56 -27.95 8.54
N THR A 21 -133.15 -26.85 9.01
CA THR A 21 -134.08 -26.87 10.15
C THR A 21 -135.32 -26.02 9.85
N GLY A 22 -136.43 -26.67 9.54
CA GLY A 22 -137.70 -26.02 9.24
C GLY A 22 -138.78 -27.02 8.82
N ARG A 23 -140.01 -26.84 9.30
CA ARG A 23 -141.16 -27.68 8.89
C ARG A 23 -141.83 -27.06 7.65
N PRO A 24 -142.16 -27.84 6.60
CA PRO A 24 -142.97 -27.34 5.50
C PRO A 24 -144.42 -27.08 5.97
N LYS A 25 -144.98 -25.94 5.57
CA LYS A 25 -146.43 -25.65 5.65
C LYS A 25 -146.94 -25.47 4.23
N LEU A 26 -147.71 -26.44 3.74
CA LEU A 26 -148.41 -26.36 2.45
C LEU A 26 -149.83 -26.90 2.66
N SER A 27 -150.79 -25.99 2.67
CA SER A 27 -152.23 -26.26 2.71
C SER A 27 -152.83 -25.93 1.35
N VAL A 28 -153.46 -26.90 0.70
CA VAL A 28 -154.15 -26.71 -0.59
C VAL A 28 -155.65 -26.87 -0.36
N SER A 29 -156.42 -25.88 -0.78
CA SER A 29 -157.89 -25.90 -0.75
C SER A 29 -158.46 -26.65 -1.97
N VAL A 30 -159.67 -27.19 -1.82
CA VAL A 30 -160.39 -27.91 -2.89
C VAL A 30 -161.71 -27.20 -3.18
N ASP A 31 -161.97 -26.85 -4.44
CA ASP A 31 -163.17 -26.13 -4.85
C ASP A 31 -164.41 -27.04 -4.91
N ALA A 32 -165.42 -26.73 -4.09
CA ALA A 32 -166.69 -27.47 -4.05
C ALA A 32 -167.46 -27.42 -5.39
N ASP A 33 -167.29 -26.34 -6.15
CA ASP A 33 -167.99 -26.07 -7.41
C ASP A 33 -167.65 -27.08 -8.51
N LEU A 34 -166.45 -27.67 -8.47
CA LEU A 34 -166.01 -28.67 -9.45
C LEU A 34 -166.66 -30.04 -9.19
N VAL A 35 -166.88 -30.38 -7.92
CA VAL A 35 -167.49 -31.64 -7.48
C VAL A 35 -168.96 -31.70 -7.91
N SER A 36 -169.74 -30.65 -7.60
CA SER A 36 -171.18 -30.61 -7.91
C SER A 36 -171.48 -30.60 -9.42
N LYS A 37 -170.57 -30.06 -10.25
CA LYS A 37 -170.70 -30.10 -11.72
C LYS A 37 -170.51 -31.52 -12.26
N ASN A 38 -169.54 -32.28 -11.74
CA ASN A 38 -169.30 -33.65 -12.16
C ASN A 38 -170.45 -34.59 -11.79
N GLU A 39 -170.98 -34.50 -10.55
CA GLU A 39 -172.09 -35.35 -10.10
C GLU A 39 -173.35 -35.20 -10.98
N LYS A 40 -173.69 -33.96 -11.36
CA LYS A 40 -174.83 -33.67 -12.24
C LYS A 40 -174.64 -34.29 -13.63
N PHE A 41 -173.45 -34.20 -14.22
CA PHE A 41 -173.17 -34.72 -15.56
C PHE A 41 -173.27 -36.26 -15.63
N PHE A 42 -172.73 -36.96 -14.62
CA PHE A 42 -172.89 -38.41 -14.50
C PHE A 42 -174.37 -38.82 -14.30
N GLY A 43 -175.13 -38.04 -13.53
CA GLY A 43 -176.57 -38.27 -13.32
C GLY A 43 -177.39 -38.26 -14.62
N THR A 44 -177.11 -37.33 -15.54
CA THR A 44 -177.76 -37.31 -16.87
C THR A 44 -177.37 -38.51 -17.73
N LEU A 45 -176.08 -38.81 -17.85
CA LEU A 45 -175.57 -39.86 -18.76
C LEU A 45 -176.09 -41.26 -18.41
N MET A 46 -176.26 -41.56 -17.11
CA MET A 46 -176.74 -42.85 -16.62
C MET A 46 -178.26 -43.03 -16.78
N ASN A 47 -179.00 -41.96 -17.06
CA ASN A 47 -180.44 -42.02 -17.34
C ASN A 47 -180.72 -42.18 -18.84
N GLU A 48 -179.98 -41.49 -19.71
CA GLU A 48 -180.10 -41.62 -21.16
C GLU A 48 -179.75 -43.03 -21.66
N THR A 49 -178.67 -43.61 -21.14
CA THR A 49 -178.26 -45.00 -21.43
C THR A 49 -179.33 -46.02 -21.01
N ARG A 50 -179.89 -45.90 -19.80
CA ARG A 50 -181.00 -46.73 -19.32
C ARG A 50 -182.26 -46.64 -20.19
N LEU A 51 -182.57 -45.46 -20.74
CA LEU A 51 -183.70 -45.28 -21.66
C LEU A 51 -183.46 -46.05 -22.97
N LEU A 52 -182.27 -45.91 -23.58
CA LEU A 52 -181.87 -46.63 -24.80
C LEU A 52 -181.95 -48.16 -24.64
N ASP A 53 -181.39 -48.70 -23.56
CA ASP A 53 -181.43 -50.16 -23.29
C ASP A 53 -182.87 -50.67 -23.09
N SER A 54 -183.75 -49.87 -22.46
CA SER A 54 -185.15 -50.24 -22.22
C SER A 54 -185.99 -50.38 -23.50
N VAL A 55 -185.58 -49.70 -24.58
CA VAL A 55 -186.21 -49.79 -25.90
C VAL A 55 -185.66 -51.01 -26.65
N LEU A 56 -184.33 -51.12 -26.77
CA LEU A 56 -183.67 -52.19 -27.53
C LEU A 56 -183.86 -53.60 -26.94
N SER A 57 -184.15 -53.73 -25.64
CA SER A 57 -184.36 -55.03 -24.97
C SER A 57 -185.65 -55.77 -25.43
N LYS A 58 -186.57 -55.08 -26.11
CA LYS A 58 -187.87 -55.65 -26.52
C LYS A 58 -187.88 -56.38 -27.85
N GLU A 59 -186.88 -56.15 -28.72
CA GLU A 59 -186.93 -56.61 -30.12
C GLU A 59 -186.09 -57.85 -30.43
N ASN A 60 -185.28 -58.37 -29.49
CA ASN A 60 -184.39 -59.50 -29.78
C ASN A 60 -184.12 -60.43 -28.57
N PRO A 61 -184.66 -61.67 -28.54
CA PRO A 61 -184.58 -62.54 -27.37
C PRO A 61 -183.15 -63.05 -27.08
N GLN A 62 -182.28 -63.17 -28.09
CA GLN A 62 -180.89 -63.60 -27.89
C GLN A 62 -180.05 -62.58 -27.10
N ARG A 63 -180.36 -61.27 -27.19
CA ARG A 63 -179.62 -60.24 -26.43
C ARG A 63 -179.89 -60.31 -24.92
N GLN A 64 -181.05 -60.82 -24.50
CA GLN A 64 -181.39 -60.95 -23.09
C GLN A 64 -180.50 -61.97 -22.36
N GLN A 65 -180.12 -63.07 -23.02
CA GLN A 65 -179.22 -64.08 -22.44
C GLN A 65 -177.79 -63.56 -22.26
N ALA A 66 -177.26 -62.80 -23.23
CA ALA A 66 -175.93 -62.17 -23.10
C ALA A 66 -175.89 -61.16 -21.94
N ALA A 67 -176.88 -60.27 -21.85
CA ALA A 67 -176.99 -59.30 -20.76
C ALA A 67 -177.16 -59.96 -19.38
N GLN A 68 -177.87 -61.08 -19.28
CA GLN A 68 -177.99 -61.88 -18.06
C GLN A 68 -176.63 -62.47 -17.62
N PHE A 69 -175.80 -62.93 -18.56
CA PHE A 69 -174.48 -63.48 -18.24
C PHE A 69 -173.49 -62.38 -17.80
N GLU A 70 -173.48 -61.23 -18.48
CA GLU A 70 -172.63 -60.08 -18.09
C GLU A 70 -173.03 -59.51 -16.73
N THR A 71 -174.33 -59.35 -16.46
CA THR A 71 -174.81 -58.87 -15.15
C THR A 71 -174.43 -59.83 -14.01
N ALA A 72 -174.59 -61.15 -14.21
CA ALA A 72 -174.18 -62.16 -13.24
C ALA A 72 -172.68 -62.08 -12.91
N MET A 73 -171.81 -62.04 -13.93
CA MET A 73 -170.35 -61.91 -13.73
C MET A 73 -169.97 -60.58 -13.07
N SER A 74 -170.67 -59.48 -13.41
CA SER A 74 -170.47 -58.20 -12.74
C SER A 74 -170.82 -58.27 -11.24
N ASP A 75 -171.88 -59.01 -10.89
CA ASP A 75 -172.37 -59.10 -9.51
C ASP A 75 -171.53 -60.06 -8.65
N GLU A 76 -170.89 -61.08 -9.24
CA GLU A 76 -169.85 -61.87 -8.58
C GLU A 76 -168.60 -61.05 -8.29
N LEU A 77 -168.12 -60.26 -9.25
CA LEU A 77 -166.98 -59.36 -9.04
C LEU A 77 -167.28 -58.26 -8.01
N LYS A 78 -168.50 -57.71 -8.00
CA LYS A 78 -168.96 -56.79 -6.94
C LYS A 78 -168.96 -57.47 -5.57
N LYS A 79 -169.50 -58.68 -5.44
CA LYS A 79 -169.49 -59.46 -4.17
C LYS A 79 -168.07 -59.69 -3.67
N LEU A 80 -167.14 -60.12 -4.55
CA LEU A 80 -165.73 -60.31 -4.18
C LEU A 80 -165.04 -59.01 -3.76
N LYS A 81 -165.30 -57.88 -4.45
CA LYS A 81 -164.76 -56.58 -4.04
C LYS A 81 -165.37 -56.04 -2.75
N GLN A 82 -166.67 -56.25 -2.54
CA GLN A 82 -167.36 -55.89 -1.31
C GLN A 82 -166.84 -56.73 -0.13
N GLN A 83 -166.60 -58.03 -0.32
CA GLN A 83 -165.92 -58.87 0.66
C GLN A 83 -164.50 -58.37 0.95
N GLN A 84 -163.66 -58.11 -0.06
CA GLN A 84 -162.32 -57.54 0.15
C GLN A 84 -162.34 -56.19 0.89
N PHE A 85 -163.35 -55.35 0.64
CA PHE A 85 -163.51 -54.08 1.34
C PHE A 85 -163.96 -54.28 2.79
N VAL A 86 -164.98 -55.11 3.03
CA VAL A 86 -165.46 -55.46 4.39
C VAL A 86 -164.33 -56.10 5.20
N ASP A 87 -163.53 -56.98 4.60
CA ASP A 87 -162.42 -57.65 5.30
C ASP A 87 -161.26 -56.68 5.63
N ARG A 88 -160.97 -55.71 4.75
CA ARG A 88 -160.02 -54.61 5.04
C ARG A 88 -160.55 -53.68 6.14
N THR A 89 -161.82 -53.29 6.04
CA THR A 89 -162.49 -52.42 7.02
C THR A 89 -162.54 -53.10 8.39
N ARG A 90 -162.88 -54.40 8.44
CA ARG A 90 -162.86 -55.24 9.65
C ARG A 90 -161.45 -55.37 10.23
N ARG A 91 -160.41 -55.57 9.42
CA ARG A 91 -159.00 -55.57 9.89
C ARG A 91 -158.56 -54.20 10.42
N GLN A 92 -159.08 -53.11 9.87
CA GLN A 92 -158.76 -51.75 10.31
C GLN A 92 -159.54 -51.36 11.57
N GLN A 93 -160.80 -51.77 11.69
CA GLN A 93 -161.59 -51.74 12.92
C GLN A 93 -160.89 -52.53 14.03
N LEU A 94 -160.56 -53.81 13.81
CA LEU A 94 -159.80 -54.60 14.78
C LEU A 94 -158.48 -53.92 15.22
N ARG A 95 -157.75 -53.26 14.31
CA ARG A 95 -156.53 -52.49 14.66
C ARG A 95 -156.79 -51.21 15.47
N ASN A 96 -157.98 -50.63 15.36
CA ASN A 96 -158.37 -49.41 16.06
C ASN A 96 -159.04 -49.71 17.42
N ASP A 97 -159.83 -50.78 17.45
CA ASP A 97 -160.80 -51.13 18.48
C ASP A 97 -160.25 -52.20 19.45
N CYS A 98 -159.34 -53.08 19.02
CA CYS A 98 -158.66 -54.02 19.92
C CYS A 98 -157.47 -53.33 20.61
N GLU A 99 -157.62 -53.08 21.91
CA GLU A 99 -156.63 -52.39 22.75
C GLU A 99 -155.24 -53.07 22.76
N GLU A 100 -155.21 -54.40 22.72
CA GLU A 100 -153.97 -55.20 22.62
C GLU A 100 -153.08 -54.79 21.43
N LEU A 101 -153.69 -54.49 20.27
CA LEU A 101 -152.95 -54.08 19.07
C LEU A 101 -152.43 -52.64 19.17
N ARG A 102 -153.11 -51.78 19.94
CA ARG A 102 -152.61 -50.43 20.28
C ARG A 102 -151.41 -50.51 21.22
N ILE A 103 -151.52 -51.33 22.29
CA ILE A 103 -150.43 -51.57 23.25
C ILE A 103 -149.19 -52.13 22.53
N LEU A 104 -149.36 -53.14 21.67
CA LEU A 104 -148.25 -53.69 20.88
C LEU A 104 -147.61 -52.67 19.93
N ALA A 105 -148.41 -51.81 19.29
CA ALA A 105 -147.89 -50.75 18.42
C ALA A 105 -147.12 -49.67 19.21
N GLU A 106 -147.49 -49.40 20.45
CA GLU A 106 -146.77 -48.47 21.34
C GLU A 106 -145.49 -49.10 21.89
N GLN A 107 -145.51 -50.39 22.28
CA GLN A 107 -144.30 -51.15 22.62
C GLN A 107 -143.27 -51.17 21.49
N LEU A 108 -143.71 -51.37 20.23
CA LEU A 108 -142.83 -51.33 19.06
C LEU A 108 -142.24 -49.94 18.81
N ARG A 109 -142.98 -48.85 19.08
CA ARG A 109 -142.45 -47.47 19.02
C ARG A 109 -141.41 -47.22 20.10
N LEU A 110 -141.68 -47.64 21.34
CA LEU A 110 -140.73 -47.51 22.45
C LEU A 110 -139.44 -48.27 22.18
N ALA A 111 -139.53 -49.51 21.67
CA ALA A 111 -138.38 -50.34 21.30
C ALA A 111 -137.52 -49.71 20.19
N ALA A 112 -138.12 -48.99 19.24
CA ALA A 112 -137.40 -48.23 18.22
C ALA A 112 -136.64 -47.05 18.85
N ILE A 113 -137.31 -46.26 19.70
CA ILE A 113 -136.71 -45.09 20.38
C ILE A 113 -135.55 -45.52 21.31
N THR A 114 -135.66 -46.63 22.04
CA THR A 114 -134.56 -47.13 22.88
C THR A 114 -133.35 -47.52 22.04
N LYS A 115 -133.55 -48.16 20.89
CA LYS A 115 -132.47 -48.56 19.97
C LYS A 115 -131.71 -47.34 19.42
N GLU A 116 -132.43 -46.27 19.02
CA GLU A 116 -131.82 -45.03 18.56
C GLU A 116 -130.99 -44.32 19.66
N LEU A 117 -131.49 -44.36 20.91
CA LEU A 117 -130.78 -43.81 22.06
C LEU A 117 -129.50 -44.58 22.40
N ASP A 118 -129.54 -45.92 22.34
CA ASP A 118 -128.37 -46.78 22.57
C ASP A 118 -127.30 -46.56 21.49
N GLU A 119 -127.70 -46.49 20.21
CA GLU A 119 -126.79 -46.21 19.08
C GLU A 119 -126.09 -44.86 19.24
N HIS A 120 -126.85 -43.80 19.54
CA HIS A 120 -126.29 -42.47 19.80
C HIS A 120 -125.36 -42.43 21.04
N MET A 121 -125.65 -43.22 22.08
CA MET A 121 -124.77 -43.33 23.25
C MET A 121 -123.43 -44.02 22.91
N VAL A 122 -123.45 -45.05 22.07
CA VAL A 122 -122.24 -45.72 21.57
C VAL A 122 -121.39 -44.76 20.72
N GLU A 123 -122.00 -44.03 19.78
CA GLU A 123 -121.29 -43.02 18.98
C GLU A 123 -120.65 -41.93 19.84
N ARG A 124 -121.39 -41.41 20.83
CA ARG A 124 -120.90 -40.41 21.77
C ARG A 124 -119.73 -40.92 22.60
N HIS A 125 -119.70 -42.21 22.92
CA HIS A 125 -118.56 -42.84 23.60
C HIS A 125 -117.34 -43.00 22.68
N ARG A 126 -117.55 -43.44 21.43
CA ARG A 126 -116.51 -43.57 20.39
C ARG A 126 -115.84 -42.22 20.09
N ASN A 127 -116.62 -41.16 19.93
CA ASN A 127 -116.11 -39.80 19.69
C ASN A 127 -115.30 -39.26 20.90
N ARG A 128 -115.68 -39.62 22.13
CA ARG A 128 -114.91 -39.31 23.34
C ARG A 128 -113.57 -40.05 23.41
N GLN A 129 -113.47 -41.27 22.86
CA GLN A 129 -112.21 -42.02 22.77
C GLN A 129 -111.26 -41.38 21.74
N LEU A 130 -111.74 -41.15 20.51
CA LEU A 130 -110.95 -40.49 19.46
C LEU A 130 -110.40 -39.12 19.89
N ALA A 131 -111.17 -38.34 20.65
CA ALA A 131 -110.74 -37.06 21.21
C ALA A 131 -109.69 -37.17 22.33
N LYS A 132 -109.59 -38.31 23.03
CA LYS A 132 -108.49 -38.61 23.96
C LYS A 132 -107.23 -38.99 23.18
N ASP A 133 -107.34 -39.91 22.23
CA ASP A 133 -106.21 -40.41 21.45
C ASP A 133 -105.52 -39.29 20.65
N ALA A 134 -106.31 -38.35 20.12
CA ALA A 134 -105.80 -37.15 19.46
C ALA A 134 -104.98 -36.24 20.39
N LYS A 135 -105.38 -36.12 21.67
CA LYS A 135 -104.63 -35.35 22.68
C LYS A 135 -103.33 -36.04 23.07
N VAL A 136 -103.35 -37.36 23.28
CA VAL A 136 -102.15 -38.16 23.57
C VAL A 136 -101.12 -38.01 22.43
N LYS A 137 -101.54 -38.22 21.18
CA LYS A 137 -100.69 -38.05 19.99
C LYS A 137 -100.23 -36.61 19.76
N GLY A 138 -100.97 -35.63 20.26
CA GLY A 138 -100.53 -34.22 20.29
C GLY A 138 -99.38 -34.00 21.27
N ASN A 139 -99.49 -34.53 22.48
CA ASN A 139 -98.47 -34.43 23.52
C ASN A 139 -97.18 -35.17 23.13
N GLU A 140 -97.29 -36.41 22.63
CA GLU A 140 -96.15 -37.21 22.14
C GLU A 140 -95.30 -36.44 21.11
N ARG A 141 -95.96 -35.75 20.17
CA ARG A 141 -95.29 -34.93 19.14
C ARG A 141 -94.58 -33.72 19.72
N ALA A 142 -95.19 -33.05 20.71
CA ALA A 142 -94.59 -31.89 21.38
C ALA A 142 -93.37 -32.31 22.22
N GLU A 143 -93.43 -33.46 22.89
CA GLU A 143 -92.33 -34.02 23.67
C GLU A 143 -91.17 -34.48 22.77
N ALA A 144 -91.47 -35.19 21.67
CA ALA A 144 -90.46 -35.56 20.67
C ALA A 144 -89.73 -34.33 20.08
N GLN A 145 -90.44 -33.25 19.77
CA GLN A 145 -89.83 -31.99 19.32
C GLN A 145 -88.97 -31.31 20.40
N ARG A 146 -89.33 -31.43 21.68
CA ARG A 146 -88.53 -30.92 22.81
C ARG A 146 -87.22 -31.72 22.95
N LEU A 147 -87.31 -33.05 22.92
CA LEU A 147 -86.15 -33.95 22.99
C LEU A 147 -85.19 -33.73 21.80
N GLN A 148 -85.71 -33.57 20.59
CA GLN A 148 -84.91 -33.29 19.40
C GLN A 148 -84.10 -31.98 19.51
N LYS A 149 -84.70 -30.91 20.05
CA LYS A 149 -83.99 -29.63 20.28
C LYS A 149 -82.88 -29.76 21.32
N LEU A 150 -83.17 -30.46 22.43
CA LEU A 150 -82.21 -30.67 23.51
C LEU A 150 -81.01 -31.51 23.04
N ALA A 151 -81.22 -32.52 22.17
CA ALA A 151 -80.14 -33.25 21.52
C ALA A 151 -79.26 -32.35 20.63
N GLN A 152 -79.86 -31.50 19.79
CA GLN A 152 -79.12 -30.54 18.95
C GLN A 152 -78.32 -29.52 19.76
N GLU A 153 -78.80 -29.13 20.94
CA GLU A 153 -78.08 -28.25 21.86
C GLU A 153 -76.87 -28.96 22.49
N GLN A 154 -77.03 -30.23 22.90
CA GLN A 154 -75.93 -31.07 23.40
C GLN A 154 -74.86 -31.33 22.33
N GLU A 155 -75.24 -31.63 21.08
CA GLU A 155 -74.30 -31.79 19.96
C GLU A 155 -73.48 -30.51 19.74
N ARG A 156 -74.13 -29.33 19.76
CA ARG A 156 -73.44 -28.03 19.62
C ARG A 156 -72.48 -27.75 20.78
N GLU A 157 -72.79 -28.17 21.99
CA GLU A 157 -71.84 -28.08 23.11
C GLU A 157 -70.65 -29.04 22.94
N LEU A 158 -70.89 -30.28 22.50
CA LEU A 158 -69.83 -31.26 22.27
C LEU A 158 -68.86 -30.81 21.17
N LEU A 159 -69.38 -30.25 20.07
CA LEU A 159 -68.56 -29.64 19.02
C LEU A 159 -67.68 -28.50 19.55
N LYS A 160 -68.26 -27.54 20.30
CA LYS A 160 -67.49 -26.45 20.94
C LYS A 160 -66.42 -26.98 21.90
N LYS A 161 -66.70 -28.05 22.65
CA LYS A 161 -65.73 -28.69 23.56
C LYS A 161 -64.59 -29.34 22.76
N GLN A 162 -64.88 -30.00 21.64
CA GLN A 162 -63.86 -30.55 20.72
C GLN A 162 -63.01 -29.47 20.05
N GLU A 163 -63.61 -28.35 19.62
CA GLU A 163 -62.89 -27.19 19.07
C GLU A 163 -61.93 -26.59 20.10
N GLN A 164 -62.37 -26.43 21.36
CA GLN A 164 -61.51 -25.96 22.45
C GLN A 164 -60.36 -26.93 22.77
N ILE A 165 -60.58 -28.25 22.67
CA ILE A 165 -59.52 -29.25 22.84
C ILE A 165 -58.48 -29.11 21.72
N ARG A 166 -58.91 -29.11 20.45
CA ARG A 166 -58.01 -28.92 19.28
C ARG A 166 -57.22 -27.62 19.34
N PHE A 167 -57.84 -26.54 19.81
CA PHE A 167 -57.17 -25.25 19.99
C PHE A 167 -56.09 -25.32 21.09
N ARG A 168 -56.37 -25.98 22.22
CA ARG A 168 -55.38 -26.21 23.29
C ARG A 168 -54.22 -27.08 22.81
N GLU A 169 -54.51 -28.17 22.10
CA GLU A 169 -53.51 -29.07 21.49
C GLU A 169 -52.57 -28.28 20.56
N SER A 170 -53.13 -27.46 19.66
CA SER A 170 -52.36 -26.60 18.76
C SER A 170 -51.48 -25.59 19.52
N LEU A 171 -51.99 -24.97 20.58
CA LEU A 171 -51.22 -24.07 21.44
C LEU A 171 -50.06 -24.80 22.15
N SER A 172 -50.29 -26.01 22.70
CA SER A 172 -49.21 -26.80 23.31
C SER A 172 -48.12 -27.12 22.30
N SER A 173 -48.46 -27.57 21.09
CA SER A 173 -47.46 -27.85 20.04
C SER A 173 -46.70 -26.59 19.59
N GLN A 174 -47.32 -25.41 19.57
CA GLN A 174 -46.63 -24.15 19.30
C GLN A 174 -45.66 -23.76 20.43
N ILE A 175 -46.04 -23.99 21.69
CA ILE A 175 -45.18 -23.76 22.86
C ILE A 175 -43.99 -24.73 22.84
N GLU A 176 -44.21 -26.02 22.55
CA GLU A 176 -43.16 -27.03 22.41
C GLU A 176 -42.19 -26.69 21.27
N GLN A 177 -42.70 -26.36 20.08
CA GLN A 177 -41.86 -25.94 18.95
C GLN A 177 -41.03 -24.70 19.26
N THR A 178 -41.58 -23.70 19.96
CA THR A 178 -40.81 -22.50 20.35
C THR A 178 -39.79 -22.79 21.45
N GLN A 179 -40.08 -23.69 22.39
CA GLN A 179 -39.07 -24.20 23.34
C GLN A 179 -37.94 -24.97 22.64
N LEU A 180 -38.26 -25.86 21.69
CA LEU A 180 -37.26 -26.62 20.92
C LEU A 180 -36.37 -25.70 20.08
N ARG A 181 -36.95 -24.70 19.40
CA ARG A 181 -36.20 -23.67 18.68
C ARG A 181 -35.24 -22.90 19.60
N ARG A 182 -35.68 -22.49 20.79
CA ARG A 182 -34.83 -21.84 21.80
C ARG A 182 -33.69 -22.75 22.26
N LYS A 183 -33.97 -24.02 22.57
CA LYS A 183 -32.95 -25.02 22.95
C LYS A 183 -31.89 -25.19 21.85
N HIS A 184 -32.30 -25.34 20.60
CA HIS A 184 -31.37 -25.42 19.47
C HIS A 184 -30.55 -24.14 19.29
N GLN A 185 -31.16 -22.96 19.44
CA GLN A 185 -30.45 -21.69 19.35
C GLN A 185 -29.38 -21.57 20.45
N CYS A 186 -29.70 -21.92 21.70
CA CYS A 186 -28.72 -21.94 22.78
C CYS A 186 -27.53 -22.87 22.48
N VAL A 187 -27.79 -24.10 21.99
CA VAL A 187 -26.74 -25.07 21.61
C VAL A 187 -25.86 -24.52 20.48
N LYS A 188 -26.44 -23.90 19.44
CA LYS A 188 -25.66 -23.26 18.38
C LYS A 188 -24.77 -22.14 18.92
N THR A 189 -25.33 -21.23 19.73
CA THR A 189 -24.54 -20.14 20.33
C THR A 189 -23.50 -20.60 21.35
N ALA A 190 -23.59 -21.84 21.86
CA ALA A 190 -22.54 -22.45 22.66
C ALA A 190 -21.40 -22.97 21.78
N ALA A 191 -21.72 -23.73 20.73
CA ALA A 191 -20.73 -24.22 19.75
C ALA A 191 -19.98 -23.06 19.06
N GLU A 192 -20.70 -22.02 18.60
CA GLU A 192 -20.12 -20.81 18.00
C GLU A 192 -19.12 -20.10 18.95
N ARG A 193 -19.34 -20.16 20.27
CA ARG A 193 -18.43 -19.61 21.29
C ARG A 193 -17.22 -20.52 21.51
N GLU A 194 -17.42 -21.84 21.54
CA GLU A 194 -16.34 -22.82 21.69
C GLU A 194 -15.39 -22.77 20.48
N GLU A 195 -15.93 -22.71 19.26
CA GLU A 195 -15.18 -22.47 18.02
C GLU A 195 -14.41 -21.14 18.08
N SER A 196 -15.06 -20.05 18.50
CA SER A 196 -14.41 -18.74 18.66
C SER A 196 -13.24 -18.78 19.66
N ILE A 197 -13.39 -19.49 20.79
CA ILE A 197 -12.35 -19.65 21.81
C ILE A 197 -11.18 -20.51 21.28
N VAL A 198 -11.45 -21.55 20.49
CA VAL A 198 -10.41 -22.36 19.84
C VAL A 198 -9.62 -21.53 18.82
N ILE A 199 -10.31 -20.71 18.02
CA ILE A 199 -9.67 -19.80 17.06
C ILE A 199 -8.80 -18.75 17.78
N GLN A 200 -9.31 -18.15 18.86
CA GLN A 200 -8.54 -17.18 19.68
C GLN A 200 -7.27 -17.80 20.27
N ARG A 201 -7.37 -18.99 20.88
CA ARG A 201 -6.19 -19.70 21.41
C ARG A 201 -5.15 -19.99 20.35
N ARG A 202 -5.59 -20.41 19.16
CA ARG A 202 -4.70 -20.66 18.02
C ARG A 202 -3.97 -19.39 17.58
N ILE A 203 -4.67 -18.25 17.48
CA ILE A 203 -4.05 -16.96 17.15
C ILE A 203 -3.01 -16.59 18.21
N GLU A 204 -3.34 -16.73 19.50
CA GLU A 204 -2.37 -16.46 20.57
C GLU A 204 -1.14 -17.40 20.52
N GLU A 205 -1.30 -18.66 20.10
CA GLU A 205 -0.20 -19.62 19.95
C GLU A 205 0.68 -19.30 18.73
N GLU A 206 0.07 -18.88 17.63
CA GLU A 206 0.77 -18.39 16.43
C GLU A 206 1.53 -17.09 16.74
N ASP A 207 0.92 -16.11 17.41
CA ASP A 207 1.57 -14.88 17.91
C ASP A 207 2.79 -15.19 18.81
N LYS A 208 2.64 -16.09 19.79
CA LYS A 208 3.73 -16.51 20.69
C LYS A 208 4.85 -17.19 19.91
N ALA A 209 4.53 -17.98 18.89
CA ALA A 209 5.52 -18.62 18.03
C ALA A 209 6.27 -17.59 17.16
N GLU A 210 5.59 -16.60 16.58
CA GLU A 210 6.23 -15.51 15.82
C GLU A 210 7.16 -14.66 16.69
N GLN A 211 6.74 -14.29 17.90
CA GLN A 211 7.58 -13.55 18.85
C GLN A 211 8.87 -14.33 19.19
N LEU A 212 8.76 -15.65 19.41
CA LEU A 212 9.91 -16.52 19.65
C LEU A 212 10.82 -16.65 18.42
N GLN A 213 10.26 -16.70 17.20
CA GLN A 213 11.05 -16.67 15.96
C GLN A 213 11.80 -15.33 15.81
N MET A 214 11.14 -14.20 16.04
CA MET A 214 11.74 -12.88 15.97
C MET A 214 12.84 -12.67 17.02
N LEU A 215 12.70 -13.24 18.22
CA LEU A 215 13.78 -13.26 19.22
C LEU A 215 14.97 -14.12 18.78
N ARG A 216 14.73 -15.31 18.20
CA ARG A 216 15.80 -16.16 17.63
C ARG A 216 16.54 -15.48 16.48
N ILE A 217 15.82 -14.75 15.61
CA ILE A 217 16.43 -13.97 14.52
C ILE A 217 17.29 -12.83 15.08
N LYS A 218 16.79 -12.07 16.07
CA LYS A 218 17.56 -11.02 16.75
C LYS A 218 18.85 -11.57 17.39
N GLN A 219 18.77 -12.74 18.04
CA GLN A 219 19.94 -13.41 18.64
C GLN A 219 20.96 -13.86 17.59
N LYS A 220 20.53 -14.48 16.48
CA LYS A 220 21.42 -14.85 15.37
C LYS A 220 22.10 -13.63 14.74
N ASN A 221 21.35 -12.56 14.48
CA ASN A 221 21.89 -11.33 13.90
C ASN A 221 22.94 -10.69 14.83
N LEU A 222 22.72 -10.72 16.15
CA LEU A 222 23.70 -10.27 17.14
C LEU A 222 24.97 -11.15 17.14
N GLN A 223 24.83 -12.48 17.06
CA GLN A 223 25.95 -13.42 16.99
C GLN A 223 26.80 -13.16 15.73
N CYS A 224 26.19 -13.12 14.55
CA CYS A 224 26.91 -12.85 13.30
C CYS A 224 27.57 -11.46 13.28
N HIS A 225 26.96 -10.44 13.92
CA HIS A 225 27.58 -9.13 14.06
C HIS A 225 28.80 -9.15 14.98
N LEU A 226 28.75 -9.89 16.10
CA LEU A 226 29.88 -10.09 17.01
C LEU A 226 31.02 -10.88 16.34
N GLU A 227 30.69 -11.90 15.54
CA GLU A 227 31.67 -12.68 14.76
C GLU A 227 32.37 -11.81 13.72
N HIS A 228 31.62 -11.03 12.94
CA HIS A 228 32.18 -10.07 11.99
C HIS A 228 33.06 -9.01 12.69
N MET A 229 32.67 -8.53 13.88
CA MET A 229 33.48 -7.61 14.67
C MET A 229 34.78 -8.24 15.18
N LYS A 230 34.78 -9.53 15.57
CA LYS A 230 36.00 -10.29 15.91
C LYS A 230 36.92 -10.44 14.70
N GLN A 231 36.40 -10.90 13.57
CA GLN A 231 37.16 -11.04 12.31
C GLN A 231 37.80 -9.71 11.88
N LYS A 232 37.06 -8.60 12.03
CA LYS A 232 37.57 -7.24 11.77
C LYS A 232 38.63 -6.76 12.77
N HIS A 233 38.65 -7.30 14.00
CA HIS A 233 39.72 -7.06 14.96
C HIS A 233 40.97 -7.86 14.60
N GLU A 234 40.83 -9.17 14.37
CA GLU A 234 41.92 -10.05 13.94
C GLU A 234 42.61 -9.55 12.67
N TYR A 235 41.84 -9.08 11.68
CA TYR A 235 42.38 -8.53 10.44
C TYR A 235 43.25 -7.31 10.71
N LYS A 236 42.77 -6.36 11.52
CA LYS A 236 43.54 -5.17 11.94
C LYS A 236 44.80 -5.51 12.73
N GLU A 237 44.79 -6.59 13.51
CA GLU A 237 45.98 -7.04 14.25
C GLU A 237 46.99 -7.73 13.33
N ARG A 238 46.54 -8.47 12.31
CA ARG A 238 47.40 -8.98 11.23
C ARG A 238 48.00 -7.83 10.40
N GLU A 239 47.22 -6.82 10.04
CA GLU A 239 47.72 -5.60 9.37
C GLU A 239 48.79 -4.89 10.21
N LYS A 240 48.54 -4.70 11.52
CA LYS A 240 49.52 -4.12 12.45
C LYS A 240 50.80 -4.95 12.54
N ALA A 241 50.69 -6.27 12.70
CA ALA A 241 51.85 -7.16 12.78
C ALA A 241 52.71 -7.09 11.52
N LEU A 242 52.08 -7.17 10.33
CA LEU A 242 52.77 -7.00 9.05
C LEU A 242 53.42 -5.61 8.92
N SER A 243 52.76 -4.54 9.37
CA SER A 243 53.35 -3.19 9.35
C SER A 243 54.56 -3.06 10.28
N ALA A 244 54.54 -3.72 11.45
CA ALA A 244 55.65 -3.75 12.39
C ALA A 244 56.82 -4.58 11.85
N GLU A 245 56.56 -5.74 11.24
CA GLU A 245 57.59 -6.51 10.55
C GLU A 245 58.29 -5.71 9.44
N MET A 246 57.52 -4.96 8.64
CA MET A 246 58.06 -4.12 7.57
C MET A 246 58.88 -2.94 8.11
N ALA A 247 58.48 -2.36 9.25
CA ALA A 247 59.26 -1.34 9.94
C ALA A 247 60.62 -1.92 10.43
N VAL A 248 60.60 -3.08 11.10
CA VAL A 248 61.83 -3.73 11.59
C VAL A 248 62.78 -4.12 10.43
N LYS A 249 62.25 -4.62 9.31
CA LYS A 249 63.05 -4.91 8.10
C LYS A 249 63.70 -3.63 7.54
N LEU A 250 62.97 -2.52 7.53
CA LEU A 250 63.45 -1.22 7.06
C LEU A 250 64.49 -0.59 8.00
N GLU A 251 64.36 -0.77 9.33
CA GLU A 251 65.39 -0.39 10.31
C GLU A 251 66.68 -1.21 10.14
N GLN A 252 66.56 -2.52 9.89
CA GLN A 252 67.71 -3.39 9.61
C GLN A 252 68.44 -2.98 8.31
N GLU A 253 67.71 -2.65 7.25
CA GLU A 253 68.31 -2.09 6.03
C GLU A 253 69.01 -0.75 6.27
N GLN A 254 68.44 0.14 7.10
CA GLN A 254 69.08 1.41 7.46
C GLN A 254 70.37 1.19 8.25
N ALA A 255 70.38 0.26 9.20
CA ALA A 255 71.57 -0.10 9.98
C ALA A 255 72.70 -0.65 9.08
N GLN A 256 72.39 -1.53 8.13
CA GLN A 256 73.36 -2.04 7.15
C GLN A 256 73.92 -0.92 6.27
N ARG A 257 73.06 -0.01 5.79
CA ARG A 257 73.48 1.17 5.00
C ARG A 257 74.27 2.20 5.81
N ALA A 258 74.15 2.22 7.14
CA ALA A 258 75.00 3.02 8.01
C ALA A 258 76.39 2.39 8.15
N GLN A 259 76.47 1.10 8.47
CA GLN A 259 77.73 0.33 8.56
C GLN A 259 78.57 0.46 7.28
N GLN A 260 77.95 0.30 6.11
CA GLN A 260 78.63 0.48 4.82
C GLN A 260 79.18 1.90 4.59
N LYS A 261 78.53 2.95 5.14
CA LYS A 261 79.06 4.32 5.08
C LYS A 261 80.26 4.49 6.01
N ASP A 262 80.18 3.94 7.23
CA ASP A 262 81.26 4.01 8.21
C ASP A 262 82.52 3.28 7.69
N GLU A 263 82.35 2.13 7.03
CA GLU A 263 83.42 1.42 6.31
C GLU A 263 84.05 2.27 5.18
N ILE A 264 83.23 2.90 4.35
CA ILE A 264 83.68 3.79 3.27
C ILE A 264 84.42 5.03 3.83
N GLU A 265 83.95 5.59 4.95
CA GLU A 265 84.63 6.70 5.61
C GLU A 265 85.95 6.27 6.26
N ALA A 266 86.00 5.11 6.92
CA ALA A 266 87.23 4.56 7.46
C ALA A 266 88.26 4.31 6.35
N ALA A 267 87.84 3.77 5.21
CA ALA A 267 88.68 3.58 4.03
C ALA A 267 89.19 4.92 3.45
N ARG A 268 88.35 5.96 3.39
CA ARG A 268 88.75 7.32 2.96
C ARG A 268 89.79 7.93 3.90
N ARG A 269 89.57 7.87 5.22
CA ARG A 269 90.52 8.37 6.24
C ARG A 269 91.86 7.62 6.15
N ALA A 270 91.83 6.30 5.97
CA ALA A 270 93.04 5.49 5.76
C ALA A 270 93.78 5.80 4.44
N ALA A 271 93.06 6.21 3.38
CA ALA A 271 93.67 6.67 2.14
C ALA A 271 94.32 8.07 2.30
N GLN A 272 93.67 9.00 3.01
CA GLN A 272 94.21 10.32 3.33
C GLN A 272 95.52 10.22 4.13
N LEU A 273 95.55 9.42 5.20
CA LEU A 273 96.77 9.17 5.99
C LEU A 273 97.93 8.59 5.14
N LYS A 274 97.63 7.74 4.15
CA LYS A 274 98.65 7.24 3.20
C LYS A 274 99.13 8.34 2.26
N GLN A 275 98.24 9.20 1.76
CA GLN A 275 98.58 10.34 0.93
C GLN A 275 99.47 11.35 1.67
N GLU A 276 99.15 11.65 2.93
CA GLU A 276 99.97 12.48 3.82
C GLU A 276 101.36 11.88 4.00
N GLN A 277 101.47 10.59 4.34
CA GLN A 277 102.75 9.89 4.46
C GLN A 277 103.59 9.90 3.17
N ILE A 278 102.95 9.83 2.00
CA ILE A 278 103.62 9.96 0.70
C ILE A 278 104.11 11.41 0.50
N SER A 279 103.28 12.42 0.78
CA SER A 279 103.67 13.83 0.66
C SER A 279 104.84 14.20 1.58
N LEU A 280 104.88 13.66 2.80
CA LEU A 280 105.99 13.85 3.74
C LEU A 280 107.29 13.19 3.26
N LYS A 281 107.22 12.03 2.58
CA LYS A 281 108.40 11.40 1.97
C LYS A 281 108.92 12.22 0.79
N ILE A 282 108.04 12.68 -0.09
CA ILE A 282 108.40 13.56 -1.23
C ILE A 282 109.02 14.87 -0.72
N GLY A 283 108.43 15.50 0.30
CA GLY A 283 108.96 16.72 0.92
C GLY A 283 110.37 16.57 1.45
N LYS A 284 110.69 15.45 2.12
CA LYS A 284 112.06 15.13 2.57
C LYS A 284 113.02 14.96 1.40
N GLN A 285 112.64 14.19 0.37
CA GLN A 285 113.47 13.98 -0.82
C GLN A 285 113.76 15.30 -1.57
N VAL A 286 112.80 16.22 -1.64
CA VAL A 286 113.02 17.56 -2.21
C VAL A 286 114.00 18.38 -1.36
N GLN A 287 113.85 18.37 -0.03
CA GLN A 287 114.79 19.06 0.89
C GLN A 287 116.22 18.48 0.80
N GLU A 288 116.36 17.15 0.70
CA GLU A 288 117.63 16.46 0.49
C GLU A 288 118.28 16.93 -0.83
N ILE A 289 117.54 16.89 -1.95
CA ILE A 289 118.02 17.34 -3.27
C ILE A 289 118.40 18.82 -3.26
N GLU A 290 117.62 19.69 -2.61
CA GLU A 290 117.96 21.11 -2.46
C GLU A 290 119.22 21.33 -1.62
N SER A 291 119.40 20.57 -0.54
CA SER A 291 120.60 20.68 0.31
C SER A 291 121.87 20.30 -0.46
N VAL A 292 121.82 19.23 -1.26
CA VAL A 292 122.92 18.77 -2.12
C VAL A 292 123.21 19.77 -3.24
N LYS A 293 122.18 20.41 -3.83
CA LYS A 293 122.37 21.51 -4.79
C LYS A 293 123.11 22.68 -4.12
N ARG A 294 122.62 23.19 -2.99
CA ARG A 294 123.26 24.30 -2.26
C ARG A 294 124.72 23.99 -1.87
N GLN A 295 125.01 22.75 -1.45
CA GLN A 295 126.39 22.31 -1.19
C GLN A 295 127.28 22.34 -2.44
N ARG A 296 126.77 21.86 -3.58
CA ARG A 296 127.47 21.91 -4.87
C ARG A 296 127.69 23.35 -5.34
N ASP A 297 126.68 24.20 -5.23
CA ASP A 297 126.72 25.59 -5.69
C ASP A 297 127.73 26.40 -4.83
N ASN A 298 127.77 26.17 -3.52
CA ASN A 298 128.80 26.72 -2.63
C ASN A 298 130.21 26.24 -3.04
N LEU A 299 130.41 24.95 -3.29
CA LEU A 299 131.71 24.41 -3.72
C LEU A 299 132.18 25.01 -5.06
N LEU A 300 131.26 25.28 -5.99
CA LEU A 300 131.57 25.97 -7.25
C LEU A 300 131.97 27.44 -7.01
N LEU A 301 131.34 28.13 -6.05
CA LEU A 301 131.74 29.49 -5.65
C LEU A 301 133.10 29.52 -4.95
N ASP A 302 133.41 28.54 -4.10
CA ASP A 302 134.70 28.43 -3.42
C ASP A 302 135.84 28.15 -4.42
N LEU A 303 135.62 27.27 -5.41
CA LEU A 303 136.57 27.02 -6.50
C LEU A 303 136.77 28.27 -7.38
N LEU A 304 135.68 28.98 -7.73
CA LEU A 304 135.75 30.24 -8.48
C LEU A 304 136.55 31.31 -7.72
N GLN A 305 136.37 31.43 -6.40
CA GLN A 305 137.17 32.33 -5.56
C GLN A 305 138.64 31.91 -5.49
N ALA A 306 138.94 30.60 -5.45
CA ALA A 306 140.31 30.09 -5.46
C ALA A 306 140.99 30.38 -6.81
N GLU A 307 140.28 30.23 -7.94
CA GLU A 307 140.77 30.61 -9.26
C GLU A 307 141.08 32.12 -9.37
N TYR A 308 140.21 32.99 -8.85
CA TYR A 308 140.48 34.43 -8.85
C TYR A 308 141.72 34.77 -8.00
N LYS A 309 141.82 34.23 -6.78
CA LYS A 309 142.99 34.41 -5.90
C LYS A 309 144.28 33.92 -6.56
N ALA A 310 144.27 32.77 -7.23
CA ALA A 310 145.43 32.26 -7.96
C ALA A 310 145.85 33.20 -9.12
N LYS A 311 144.88 33.75 -9.87
CA LYS A 311 145.14 34.71 -10.96
C LYS A 311 145.68 36.05 -10.42
N ASP A 312 145.25 36.48 -9.23
CA ASP A 312 145.76 37.68 -8.57
C ASP A 312 147.15 37.46 -7.95
N ASP A 313 147.43 36.29 -7.38
CA ASP A 313 148.79 35.88 -6.97
C ASP A 313 149.76 35.82 -8.18
N GLU A 314 149.31 35.30 -9.33
CA GLU A 314 150.09 35.31 -10.58
C GLU A 314 150.38 36.73 -11.07
N ARG A 315 149.37 37.63 -11.05
CA ARG A 315 149.54 39.06 -11.36
C ARG A 315 150.54 39.72 -10.42
N HIS A 316 150.47 39.45 -9.11
CA HIS A 316 151.40 40.00 -8.12
C HIS A 316 152.84 39.48 -8.31
N ARG A 317 153.02 38.21 -8.71
CA ARG A 317 154.35 37.69 -9.09
C ARG A 317 154.90 38.40 -10.33
N GLN A 318 154.08 38.57 -11.36
CA GLN A 318 154.47 39.31 -12.57
C GLN A 318 154.80 40.77 -12.27
N GLN A 319 154.07 41.44 -11.37
CA GLN A 319 154.39 42.78 -10.89
C GLN A 319 155.74 42.82 -10.16
N LEU A 320 156.02 41.87 -9.26
CA LEU A 320 157.30 41.78 -8.55
C LEU A 320 158.49 41.45 -9.47
N GLU A 321 158.27 40.69 -10.54
CA GLU A 321 159.27 40.45 -11.59
C GLU A 321 159.51 41.69 -12.45
N GLN A 322 158.45 42.42 -12.82
CA GLN A 322 158.55 43.70 -13.52
C GLN A 322 159.29 44.74 -12.67
N GLU A 323 158.92 44.90 -11.39
CA GLU A 323 159.65 45.76 -10.45
C GLU A 323 161.12 45.36 -10.31
N GLN A 324 161.46 44.06 -10.30
CA GLN A 324 162.86 43.63 -10.26
C GLN A 324 163.61 43.97 -11.56
N LEU A 325 162.99 43.78 -12.72
CA LEU A 325 163.56 44.17 -14.01
C LEU A 325 163.71 45.70 -14.12
N GLU A 326 162.76 46.48 -13.60
CA GLU A 326 162.85 47.95 -13.52
C GLU A 326 163.93 48.41 -12.54
N ARG A 327 164.05 47.79 -11.36
CA ARG A 327 165.15 48.05 -10.41
C ARG A 327 166.51 47.68 -11.02
N LEU A 328 166.59 46.64 -11.86
CA LEU A 328 167.81 46.29 -12.60
C LEU A 328 168.11 47.27 -13.74
N ARG A 329 167.11 47.69 -14.52
CA ARG A 329 167.24 48.76 -15.53
C ARG A 329 167.68 50.06 -14.90
N ALA A 330 167.02 50.51 -13.83
CA ALA A 330 167.38 51.70 -13.08
C ALA A 330 168.79 51.62 -12.48
N ARG A 331 169.26 50.43 -12.05
CA ARG A 331 170.67 50.23 -11.66
C ARG A 331 171.62 50.37 -12.85
N GLN A 332 171.33 49.75 -13.99
CA GLN A 332 172.14 49.88 -15.20
C GLN A 332 172.13 51.32 -15.75
N GLU A 333 171.01 52.03 -15.65
CA GLU A 333 170.86 53.44 -16.01
C GLU A 333 171.59 54.35 -15.03
N LEU A 334 171.59 54.05 -13.73
CA LEU A 334 172.43 54.75 -12.73
C LEU A 334 173.92 54.44 -12.90
N GLU A 335 174.30 53.25 -13.37
CA GLU A 335 175.69 52.91 -13.70
C GLU A 335 176.15 53.57 -14.99
N ARG A 336 175.31 53.59 -16.04
CA ARG A 336 175.49 54.41 -17.25
C ARG A 336 175.56 55.88 -16.88
N TYR A 337 174.67 56.39 -16.04
CA TYR A 337 174.71 57.76 -15.55
C TYR A 337 175.97 58.03 -14.72
N ARG A 338 176.48 57.08 -13.91
CA ARG A 338 177.79 57.20 -13.23
C ARG A 338 178.98 57.11 -14.20
N ALA A 339 178.85 56.50 -15.37
CA ALA A 339 179.85 56.58 -16.44
C ALA A 339 179.75 57.94 -17.13
N CYS A 340 178.58 58.29 -17.67
CA CYS A 340 178.29 59.55 -18.31
C CYS A 340 178.43 60.78 -17.39
N MET A 341 178.43 60.65 -16.05
CA MET A 341 178.74 61.72 -15.09
C MET A 341 180.21 61.72 -14.63
N ARG A 342 181.00 60.69 -14.94
CA ARG A 342 182.47 60.79 -14.93
C ARG A 342 182.96 61.41 -16.24
N GLU A 343 182.38 61.01 -17.37
CA GLU A 343 182.58 61.67 -18.66
C GLU A 343 182.11 63.14 -18.56
N ARG A 344 180.87 63.39 -18.13
CA ARG A 344 180.40 64.76 -17.85
C ARG A 344 181.01 65.42 -16.62
N SER A 345 181.83 64.79 -15.79
CA SER A 345 182.68 65.57 -14.85
C SER A 345 183.95 66.07 -15.54
N LEU A 346 184.49 65.30 -16.48
CA LEU A 346 185.56 65.73 -17.38
C LEU A 346 185.07 66.74 -18.44
N GLU A 347 183.80 66.66 -18.86
CA GLU A 347 183.18 67.61 -19.79
C GLU A 347 182.54 68.80 -19.08
N ASP A 348 181.92 68.68 -17.89
CA ASP A 348 181.54 69.86 -17.09
C ASP A 348 182.78 70.64 -16.61
N ALA A 349 183.93 70.00 -16.41
CA ALA A 349 185.19 70.71 -16.20
C ALA A 349 185.60 71.56 -17.43
N ARG A 350 185.07 71.25 -18.62
CA ARG A 350 185.23 72.02 -19.86
C ARG A 350 184.04 72.95 -20.17
N LEU A 351 182.82 72.60 -19.73
CA LEU A 351 181.54 73.24 -20.10
C LEU A 351 180.92 74.10 -18.98
N ARG A 352 181.34 73.95 -17.72
CA ARG A 352 181.09 74.98 -16.68
C ARG A 352 181.94 76.23 -16.89
N GLN A 353 182.82 76.22 -17.89
CA GLN A 353 183.38 77.44 -18.49
C GLN A 353 182.37 78.18 -19.40
N GLN A 354 181.20 77.59 -19.74
CA GLN A 354 180.40 77.96 -20.92
C GLN A 354 178.88 78.25 -20.73
N GLN A 355 178.36 78.37 -19.49
CA GLN A 355 177.05 79.04 -19.13
C GLN A 355 175.76 78.24 -19.56
N ILE A 356 174.73 77.92 -18.73
CA ILE A 356 173.64 78.65 -17.99
C ILE A 356 172.47 79.22 -18.89
N VAL A 357 171.17 79.00 -18.52
CA VAL A 357 169.82 79.57 -19.00
C VAL A 357 168.71 78.53 -19.44
N GLU A 358 167.43 78.92 -19.70
CA GLU A 358 166.10 78.21 -19.52
C GLU A 358 164.95 78.70 -20.52
N ARG A 359 163.59 78.39 -20.60
CA ARG A 359 162.51 77.57 -19.90
C ARG A 359 161.08 77.57 -20.65
N THR A 360 160.06 76.77 -20.18
CA THR A 360 158.53 76.99 -20.15
C THR A 360 157.62 76.99 -21.46
N GLN A 361 156.25 76.86 -21.57
CA GLN A 361 155.01 76.46 -20.75
C GLN A 361 153.66 76.25 -21.57
N GLU A 362 152.68 75.41 -21.11
CA GLU A 362 151.14 75.44 -21.11
C GLU A 362 150.22 75.73 -22.39
N THR A 363 148.85 75.59 -22.55
CA THR A 363 147.55 74.97 -21.99
C THR A 363 146.42 74.94 -23.12
N VAL A 364 145.05 74.77 -23.13
CA VAL A 364 143.82 74.76 -22.23
C VAL A 364 142.60 73.87 -22.79
N GLU A 365 141.27 74.18 -22.64
CA GLU A 365 140.04 73.29 -22.79
C GLU A 365 138.66 73.93 -23.31
N ILE A 366 137.55 73.12 -23.40
CA ILE A 366 136.04 73.38 -23.19
C ILE A 366 135.01 73.28 -24.38
N GLN A 367 133.97 72.39 -24.27
CA GLN A 367 132.59 72.45 -24.89
C GLN A 367 131.57 71.42 -24.27
N GLU A 368 130.39 71.79 -23.71
CA GLU A 368 129.41 70.73 -23.24
C GLU A 368 127.89 71.06 -22.98
N ILE A 369 127.34 72.26 -23.23
CA ILE A 369 126.07 72.69 -22.55
C ILE A 369 124.72 72.41 -23.27
N GLU A 370 124.66 72.10 -24.57
CA GLU A 370 123.42 72.24 -25.36
C GLU A 370 122.38 71.09 -25.32
N GLU A 371 122.72 69.86 -24.92
CA GLU A 371 121.86 68.70 -25.21
C GLU A 371 120.58 68.62 -24.36
N ILE A 372 120.66 69.04 -23.10
CA ILE A 372 119.65 68.76 -22.05
C ILE A 372 118.26 69.37 -22.37
N ALA A 373 118.19 70.40 -23.20
CA ALA A 373 116.93 71.08 -23.53
C ALA A 373 115.95 70.24 -24.37
N LYS A 374 116.46 69.33 -25.22
CA LYS A 374 115.66 68.67 -26.28
C LYS A 374 114.81 67.49 -25.79
N GLU A 375 115.08 66.96 -24.60
CA GLU A 375 114.44 65.74 -24.10
C GLU A 375 113.06 65.99 -23.42
N ARG A 376 112.84 67.19 -22.88
CA ARG A 376 111.67 67.50 -22.03
C ARG A 376 110.34 67.61 -22.79
N THR A 377 110.35 67.90 -24.08
CA THR A 377 109.13 68.09 -24.89
C THR A 377 108.45 66.75 -25.20
N ARG A 378 109.20 65.81 -25.78
CA ARG A 378 108.73 64.48 -26.21
C ARG A 378 107.97 63.70 -25.14
N ARG A 379 108.35 63.87 -23.86
CA ARG A 379 107.71 63.19 -22.72
C ARG A 379 106.28 63.69 -22.44
N ARG A 380 105.90 64.91 -22.88
CA ARG A 380 104.53 65.45 -22.68
C ARG A 380 103.54 64.92 -23.71
N GLU A 381 103.94 64.88 -24.98
CA GLU A 381 103.12 64.42 -26.10
C GLU A 381 102.69 62.95 -25.92
N HIS A 382 103.63 62.09 -25.50
CA HIS A 382 103.37 60.68 -25.17
C HIS A 382 102.36 60.52 -24.01
N GLY A 383 102.37 61.43 -23.04
CA GLY A 383 101.43 61.41 -21.91
C GLY A 383 99.98 61.68 -22.33
N ALA A 384 99.77 62.62 -23.26
CA ALA A 384 98.44 62.95 -23.78
C ALA A 384 97.82 61.77 -24.55
N LEU A 385 98.60 61.09 -25.39
CA LEU A 385 98.15 59.95 -26.19
C LEU A 385 97.70 58.76 -25.32
N LEU A 386 98.39 58.49 -24.20
CA LEU A 386 97.99 57.44 -23.27
C LEU A 386 96.65 57.73 -22.58
N LEU A 387 96.37 59.00 -22.25
CA LEU A 387 95.11 59.38 -21.61
C LEU A 387 93.92 59.19 -22.56
N SER A 388 94.02 59.61 -23.83
CA SER A 388 92.94 59.40 -24.80
C SER A 388 92.66 57.91 -25.06
N MET A 389 93.69 57.05 -25.07
CA MET A 389 93.52 55.59 -25.20
C MET A 389 92.83 54.95 -23.98
N ILE A 390 93.00 55.52 -22.78
CA ILE A 390 92.31 55.09 -21.55
C ILE A 390 90.85 55.56 -21.56
N GLU A 391 90.58 56.79 -21.96
CA GLU A 391 89.23 57.35 -22.11
C GLU A 391 88.40 56.55 -23.13
N GLU A 392 88.97 56.23 -24.30
CA GLU A 392 88.33 55.34 -25.28
C GLU A 392 88.03 53.94 -24.72
N ASN A 393 88.94 53.36 -23.93
CA ASN A 393 88.72 52.04 -23.32
C ASN A 393 87.58 52.08 -22.30
N ASN A 394 87.56 53.10 -21.46
CA ASN A 394 86.50 53.28 -20.45
C ASN A 394 85.14 53.52 -21.12
N ARG A 395 85.11 54.30 -22.21
CA ARG A 395 83.92 54.50 -23.03
C ARG A 395 83.40 53.18 -23.64
N LYS A 396 84.27 52.42 -24.32
CA LYS A 396 83.90 51.12 -24.92
C LYS A 396 83.39 50.10 -23.88
N ARG A 397 83.94 50.13 -22.66
CA ARG A 397 83.44 49.32 -21.53
C ARG A 397 82.06 49.78 -21.04
N ALA A 398 81.82 51.09 -20.97
CA ALA A 398 80.52 51.64 -20.58
C ALA A 398 79.43 51.36 -21.63
N GLU A 399 79.76 51.47 -22.91
CA GLU A 399 78.88 51.13 -24.03
C GLU A 399 78.50 49.64 -23.99
N ALA A 400 79.49 48.73 -23.88
CA ALA A 400 79.24 47.30 -23.73
C ALA A 400 78.47 46.92 -22.44
N ALA A 401 78.66 47.66 -21.34
CA ALA A 401 77.87 47.45 -20.13
C ALA A 401 76.40 47.88 -20.32
N ALA A 402 76.15 48.99 -21.01
CA ALA A 402 74.80 49.45 -21.31
C ALA A 402 74.05 48.49 -22.26
N GLU A 403 74.72 47.96 -23.28
CA GLU A 403 74.18 46.93 -24.17
C GLU A 403 73.78 45.65 -23.41
N ASN A 404 74.63 45.18 -22.48
CA ASN A 404 74.31 44.03 -21.63
C ASN A 404 73.09 44.29 -20.73
N VAL A 405 72.98 45.46 -20.10
CA VAL A 405 71.81 45.82 -19.28
C VAL A 405 70.54 45.84 -20.14
N GLN A 406 70.57 46.46 -21.33
CA GLN A 406 69.42 46.47 -22.23
C GLN A 406 69.03 45.06 -22.70
N PHE A 407 70.00 44.17 -22.94
CA PHE A 407 69.74 42.76 -23.26
C PHE A 407 69.05 42.04 -22.10
N PHE A 408 69.51 42.21 -20.85
CA PHE A 408 68.86 41.61 -19.69
C PHE A 408 67.45 42.18 -19.42
N ASP A 409 67.24 43.48 -19.61
CA ASP A 409 65.91 44.11 -19.49
C ASP A 409 64.93 43.59 -20.55
N MET A 410 65.38 43.46 -21.80
CA MET A 410 64.56 42.90 -22.88
C MET A 410 64.26 41.42 -22.66
N LYS A 411 65.24 40.65 -22.17
CA LYS A 411 65.05 39.25 -21.79
C LYS A 411 64.03 39.13 -20.65
N ALA A 412 64.17 39.91 -19.58
CA ALA A 412 63.25 39.90 -18.44
C ALA A 412 61.81 40.25 -18.84
N LYS A 413 61.62 41.22 -19.76
CA LYS A 413 60.30 41.51 -20.36
C LYS A 413 59.74 40.32 -21.13
N SER A 414 60.55 39.68 -21.98
CA SER A 414 60.09 38.51 -22.74
C SER A 414 59.77 37.29 -21.87
N GLU A 415 60.51 37.08 -20.77
CA GLU A 415 60.23 36.04 -19.79
C GLU A 415 58.96 36.35 -18.97
N ALA A 416 58.71 37.61 -18.62
CA ALA A 416 57.48 38.05 -17.96
C ALA A 416 56.24 37.92 -18.88
N GLU A 417 56.36 38.27 -20.17
CA GLU A 417 55.30 38.02 -21.16
C GLU A 417 55.01 36.52 -21.33
N LEU A 418 56.04 35.68 -21.38
CA LEU A 418 55.89 34.23 -21.47
C LEU A 418 55.18 33.68 -20.23
N GLN A 419 55.57 34.12 -19.03
CA GLN A 419 54.90 33.78 -17.77
C GLN A 419 53.43 34.21 -17.77
N HIS A 420 53.11 35.43 -18.22
CA HIS A 420 51.72 35.90 -18.33
C HIS A 420 50.88 35.02 -19.26
N ARG A 421 51.43 34.62 -20.42
CA ARG A 421 50.75 33.71 -21.37
C ARG A 421 50.54 32.31 -20.76
N ILE A 422 51.53 31.78 -20.04
CA ILE A 422 51.41 30.50 -19.31
C ILE A 422 50.36 30.59 -18.20
N GLU A 423 50.31 31.70 -17.44
CA GLU A 423 49.28 31.91 -16.42
C GLU A 423 47.88 32.06 -17.01
N GLU A 424 47.73 32.75 -18.14
CA GLU A 424 46.49 32.81 -18.91
C GLU A 424 46.03 31.43 -19.38
N GLU A 425 46.91 30.62 -20.00
CA GLU A 425 46.58 29.28 -20.47
C GLU A 425 46.26 28.34 -19.30
N ARG A 426 47.00 28.43 -18.21
CA ARG A 426 46.71 27.74 -16.93
C ARG A 426 45.32 28.10 -16.41
N LEU A 427 44.96 29.39 -16.40
CA LEU A 427 43.63 29.84 -15.96
C LEU A 427 42.52 29.40 -16.93
N LYS A 428 42.77 29.43 -18.25
CA LYS A 428 41.85 28.93 -19.27
C LYS A 428 41.58 27.42 -19.07
N MET A 429 42.64 26.61 -18.87
CA MET A 429 42.54 25.18 -18.56
C MET A 429 41.85 24.86 -17.22
N LEU A 430 41.99 25.72 -16.21
CA LEU A 430 41.24 25.57 -14.96
C LEU A 430 39.77 25.98 -15.12
N SER A 431 39.47 26.98 -15.97
CA SER A 431 38.11 27.48 -16.18
C SER A 431 37.22 26.58 -17.05
N SER A 432 37.81 25.71 -17.89
CA SER A 432 37.05 24.73 -18.69
C SER A 432 36.58 23.51 -17.89
N VAL A 433 37.03 23.37 -16.63
CA VAL A 433 36.68 22.28 -15.72
C VAL A 433 35.70 22.80 -14.65
N PRO A 434 34.57 22.12 -14.38
CA PRO A 434 33.65 22.55 -13.33
C PRO A 434 34.31 22.67 -11.95
N ALA A 435 33.98 23.73 -11.20
CA ALA A 435 34.60 24.04 -9.91
C ALA A 435 34.45 22.93 -8.85
N GLU A 436 33.45 22.07 -8.99
CA GLU A 436 33.24 20.86 -8.17
C GLU A 436 34.35 19.82 -8.38
N VAL A 437 34.79 19.61 -9.62
CA VAL A 437 35.87 18.67 -9.98
C VAL A 437 37.22 19.21 -9.48
N LEU A 438 37.42 20.52 -9.53
CA LEU A 438 38.64 21.18 -9.05
C LEU A 438 38.90 20.94 -7.54
N GLN A 439 37.88 20.60 -6.74
CA GLN A 439 38.02 20.30 -5.31
C GLN A 439 38.81 19.00 -5.02
N TYR A 440 38.86 18.10 -6.01
CA TYR A 440 39.53 16.79 -5.90
C TYR A 440 40.99 16.81 -6.37
N LEU A 441 41.47 17.94 -6.90
CA LEU A 441 42.87 18.09 -7.34
C LEU A 441 43.86 18.00 -6.16
N PRO A 442 45.12 17.56 -6.41
CA PRO A 442 46.18 17.54 -5.40
C PRO A 442 46.40 18.91 -4.75
N LYS A 443 46.76 18.91 -3.45
CA LYS A 443 46.89 20.12 -2.60
C LYS A 443 47.73 21.25 -3.23
N HIS A 444 48.68 20.92 -4.11
CA HIS A 444 49.62 21.87 -4.71
C HIS A 444 49.26 22.33 -6.13
N ALA A 445 48.22 21.76 -6.77
CA ALA A 445 47.81 22.13 -8.13
C ALA A 445 47.13 23.53 -8.20
N LEU A 446 46.44 23.90 -7.13
CA LEU A 446 45.70 25.17 -6.99
C LEU A 446 46.35 26.06 -5.94
N SER A 447 46.85 27.22 -6.38
CA SER A 447 47.32 28.33 -5.56
C SER A 447 46.18 28.93 -4.74
N GLN A 448 46.52 29.69 -3.70
CA GLN A 448 45.54 30.38 -2.86
C GLN A 448 44.72 31.41 -3.67
N ALA A 449 45.31 32.01 -4.71
CA ALA A 449 44.62 32.91 -5.62
C ALA A 449 43.56 32.17 -6.47
N ASP A 450 43.89 31.00 -7.03
CA ASP A 450 42.96 30.22 -7.86
C ASP A 450 41.74 29.76 -7.05
N ARG A 451 41.97 29.30 -5.81
CA ARG A 451 40.89 28.85 -4.91
C ARG A 451 39.88 29.96 -4.63
N LYS A 452 40.35 31.20 -4.47
CA LYS A 452 39.50 32.39 -4.34
C LYS A 452 38.77 32.72 -5.65
N ARG A 453 39.44 32.62 -6.81
CA ARG A 453 38.82 32.88 -8.13
C ARG A 453 37.72 31.88 -8.49
N PHE A 454 37.85 30.61 -8.08
CA PHE A 454 36.90 29.53 -8.38
C PHE A 454 35.99 29.13 -7.19
N ASN A 455 35.97 29.93 -6.10
CA ASN A 455 35.16 29.68 -4.89
C ASN A 455 35.36 28.28 -4.24
N ILE A 456 36.57 27.74 -4.32
CA ILE A 456 36.92 26.41 -3.80
C ILE A 456 37.25 26.53 -2.30
N ARG A 457 36.35 26.01 -1.45
CA ARG A 457 36.55 25.95 0.01
C ARG A 457 37.87 25.27 0.38
N SER A 458 38.59 25.83 1.34
CA SER A 458 39.81 25.21 1.84
C SER A 458 39.47 24.06 2.79
N LYS A 459 40.26 22.97 2.77
CA LYS A 459 40.05 21.84 3.70
C LYS A 459 40.28 22.19 5.18
N THR A 460 40.78 23.40 5.46
CA THR A 460 40.85 24.03 6.79
C THR A 460 39.51 24.59 7.29
N GLU A 461 38.55 24.86 6.39
CA GLU A 461 37.19 25.36 6.69
C GLU A 461 36.14 24.22 6.74
N ILE A 462 36.58 22.97 6.80
CA ILE A 462 35.74 21.75 6.84
C ILE A 462 35.86 21.05 8.22
N LEU A 463 36.51 21.72 9.19
CA LEU A 463 36.71 21.26 10.57
C LEU A 463 36.28 22.33 11.59
N GLN A 464 35.32 23.17 11.19
CA GLN A 464 34.48 24.04 12.02
C GLN A 464 33.02 23.82 11.60
#